data_AF-A0A7X7NMJ2-F1
#
_entry.id   AF-A0A7X7NMJ2-F1
#
_cell.length_a   1.000
_cell.length_b   1.000
_cell.length_c   1.000
_cell.angle_alpha   90.00
_cell.angle_beta   90.00
_cell.angle_gamma   90.00
#
_symmetry.space_group_name_H-M   'P 1'
#
loop_
_entity.id
_entity.type
_entity.pdbx_description
1 polymer ?
#
loop_
_entity_poly.entity_id
_entity_poly.type
_entity_poly.pdbx_seq_one_letter_code
_entity_poly.pdbx_strand_id
1 'polypeptide(L)'
;AAILRTRPEWQTAARRAWEAQGMKLPLLLLYGRKDATISFMGANIYPQDVENGLYAESSRAARLASFTLTLEERDGGTDSQPVIHLELREDESPTADERAELARDAQEGVVGYLARVSRDFAQSLEESARTGDIEVRVHDFGTGPFAVENTKLKRVYLQKGPA
;
A
#
# COMPACT_ATOMS: atom_id res chain seq x y z
N ALA A 1 26.51 -14.39 -8.93
CA ALA A 1 25.25 -13.77 -8.46
C ALA A 1 24.10 -14.74 -8.65
N ALA A 2 23.14 -14.80 -7.72
CA ALA A 2 22.05 -15.80 -7.73
C ALA A 2 21.19 -15.78 -9.01
N ILE A 3 21.01 -14.62 -9.63
CA ILE A 3 20.20 -14.43 -10.84
C ILE A 3 20.81 -15.02 -12.11
N LEU A 4 22.15 -15.08 -12.21
CA LEU A 4 22.84 -15.70 -13.36
C LEU A 4 22.80 -17.22 -13.33
N ARG A 5 22.43 -17.82 -12.18
CA ARG A 5 22.15 -19.26 -12.08
C ARG A 5 20.75 -19.60 -12.58
N THR A 6 19.81 -18.69 -12.43
CA THR A 6 18.43 -18.85 -12.91
C THR A 6 18.23 -18.36 -14.34
N ARG A 7 19.16 -17.55 -14.87
CA ARG A 7 19.17 -16.98 -16.23
C ARG A 7 20.56 -17.13 -16.89
N PRO A 8 20.95 -18.35 -17.33
CA PRO A 8 22.28 -18.61 -17.89
C PRO A 8 22.54 -17.87 -19.22
N GLU A 9 21.49 -17.55 -19.98
CA GLU A 9 21.56 -16.83 -21.24
C GLU A 9 22.18 -15.42 -21.09
N TRP A 10 22.16 -14.83 -19.88
CA TRP A 10 22.71 -13.50 -19.63
C TRP A 10 24.21 -13.51 -19.27
N GLN A 11 24.83 -14.67 -19.08
CA GLN A 11 26.21 -14.77 -18.57
C GLN A 11 27.24 -14.11 -19.48
N THR A 12 27.16 -14.35 -20.80
CA THR A 12 28.14 -13.82 -21.76
C THR A 12 28.05 -12.31 -21.90
N ALA A 13 26.82 -11.76 -21.97
CA ALA A 13 26.60 -10.32 -22.04
C ALA A 13 27.03 -9.60 -20.75
N ALA A 14 26.68 -10.18 -19.59
CA ALA A 14 27.09 -9.64 -18.29
C ALA A 14 28.62 -9.63 -18.13
N ARG A 15 29.32 -10.68 -18.56
CA ARG A 15 30.79 -10.73 -18.50
C ARG A 15 31.45 -9.69 -19.41
N ARG A 16 30.97 -9.54 -20.66
CA ARG A 16 31.49 -8.52 -21.60
C ARG A 16 31.27 -7.10 -21.07
N ALA A 17 30.09 -6.82 -20.52
CA ALA A 17 29.79 -5.52 -19.91
C ALA A 17 30.72 -5.25 -18.73
N TRP A 18 30.95 -6.25 -17.87
CA TRP A 18 31.86 -6.15 -16.73
C TRP A 18 33.32 -5.86 -17.12
N GLU A 19 33.82 -6.55 -18.14
CA GLU A 19 35.19 -6.38 -18.65
C GLU A 19 35.39 -4.99 -19.27
N ALA A 20 34.36 -4.42 -19.92
CA ALA A 20 34.43 -3.11 -20.56
C ALA A 20 34.28 -1.92 -19.60
N GLN A 21 33.44 -2.04 -18.56
CA GLN A 21 33.09 -0.89 -17.69
C GLN A 21 34.13 -0.59 -16.61
N GLY A 22 35.03 -1.52 -16.28
CA GLY A 22 36.11 -1.36 -15.28
C GLY A 22 35.65 -1.13 -13.82
N MET A 23 34.35 -0.98 -13.59
CA MET A 23 33.75 -0.65 -12.30
C MET A 23 33.57 -1.92 -11.47
N LYS A 24 34.47 -2.18 -10.53
CA LYS A 24 34.43 -3.32 -9.59
C LYS A 24 33.54 -3.03 -8.37
N LEU A 25 32.36 -2.45 -8.58
CA LEU A 25 31.43 -2.19 -7.48
C LEU A 25 30.39 -3.31 -7.38
N PRO A 26 29.99 -3.72 -6.17
CA PRO A 26 28.92 -4.67 -6.01
C PRO A 26 27.62 -4.08 -6.56
N LEU A 27 27.01 -4.78 -7.52
CA LEU A 27 25.65 -4.48 -7.96
C LEU A 27 24.69 -4.90 -6.84
N LEU A 28 24.12 -3.92 -6.15
CA LEU A 28 23.03 -4.13 -5.20
C LEU A 28 21.69 -3.94 -5.92
N LEU A 29 20.96 -5.03 -6.10
CA LEU A 29 19.56 -4.99 -6.50
C LEU A 29 18.70 -4.95 -5.24
N LEU A 30 18.12 -3.78 -4.93
CA LEU A 30 17.11 -3.65 -3.90
C LEU A 30 15.73 -3.88 -4.53
N TYR A 31 15.04 -4.94 -4.14
CA TYR A 31 13.70 -5.26 -4.62
C TYR A 31 12.70 -5.22 -3.48
N GLY A 32 11.71 -4.33 -3.61
CA GLY A 32 10.63 -4.16 -2.66
C GLY A 32 11.05 -3.49 -1.35
N ARG A 33 10.05 -3.28 -0.49
CA ARG A 33 10.23 -2.81 0.87
C ARG A 33 9.53 -3.75 1.82
N LYS A 34 10.17 -4.03 2.97
CA LYS A 34 9.62 -4.95 3.98
C LYS A 34 8.47 -4.32 4.79
N ASP A 35 8.44 -2.99 4.85
CA ASP A 35 7.53 -2.20 5.68
C ASP A 35 6.18 -1.93 5.03
N ALA A 36 5.84 -2.62 3.93
CA ALA A 36 4.54 -2.54 3.28
C ALA A 36 4.20 -1.13 2.72
N THR A 37 5.20 -0.26 2.55
CA THR A 37 5.03 1.04 1.88
C THR A 37 4.58 0.85 0.44
N ILE A 38 3.56 1.61 0.03
CA ILE A 38 3.17 1.77 -1.37
C ILE A 38 3.66 3.12 -1.89
N SER A 39 4.11 3.16 -3.14
CA SER A 39 4.48 4.41 -3.80
C SER A 39 3.41 4.75 -4.84
N PHE A 40 2.84 5.95 -4.75
CA PHE A 40 1.77 6.40 -5.64
C PHE A 40 1.96 7.88 -5.96
N MET A 41 1.92 8.25 -7.24
CA MET A 41 2.13 9.62 -7.72
C MET A 41 3.42 10.28 -7.19
N GLY A 42 4.48 9.49 -6.97
CA GLY A 42 5.76 9.96 -6.43
C GLY A 42 5.83 10.08 -4.90
N ALA A 43 4.71 9.91 -4.20
CA ALA A 43 4.64 9.92 -2.75
C ALA A 43 4.70 8.49 -2.17
N ASN A 44 5.37 8.35 -1.02
CA ASN A 44 5.38 7.10 -0.27
C ASN A 44 4.31 7.13 0.81
N ILE A 45 3.47 6.09 0.85
CA ILE A 45 2.41 5.91 1.83
C ILE A 45 2.81 4.74 2.72
N TYR A 46 3.09 5.03 3.99
CA TYR A 46 3.49 4.05 4.99
C TYR A 46 2.26 3.54 5.75
N PRO A 47 2.16 2.22 6.03
CA PRO A 47 1.06 1.69 6.83
C PRO A 47 0.90 2.37 8.19
N GLN A 48 1.99 2.78 8.84
CA GLN A 48 1.95 3.49 10.11
C GLN A 48 1.29 4.87 10.00
N ASP A 49 1.52 5.59 8.91
CA ASP A 49 0.90 6.90 8.70
C ASP A 49 -0.59 6.75 8.37
N VAL A 50 -0.95 5.70 7.63
CA VAL A 50 -2.35 5.32 7.42
C VAL A 50 -3.03 4.99 8.75
N GLU A 51 -2.40 4.16 9.58
CA GLU A 51 -2.91 3.80 10.92
C GLU A 51 -3.18 5.05 11.77
N ASN A 52 -2.22 5.98 11.79
CA ASN A 52 -2.36 7.23 12.53
C ASN A 52 -3.49 8.12 11.97
N GLY A 53 -3.66 8.17 10.64
CA GLY A 53 -4.74 8.90 10.00
C GLY A 53 -6.12 8.29 10.22
N LEU A 54 -6.21 6.96 10.31
CA LEU A 54 -7.44 6.23 10.63
C LEU A 54 -7.85 6.41 12.10
N TYR A 55 -6.89 6.40 13.02
CA TYR A 55 -7.14 6.42 14.46
C TYR A 55 -7.00 7.79 15.12
N ALA A 56 -6.78 8.85 14.35
CA ALA A 56 -6.78 10.22 14.86
C ALA A 56 -8.11 10.58 15.55
N GLU A 57 -9.24 10.05 15.03
CA GLU A 57 -10.56 10.22 15.62
C GLU A 57 -11.03 8.95 16.34
N SER A 58 -11.42 9.12 17.60
CA SER A 58 -11.80 7.99 18.48
C SER A 58 -13.03 7.22 18.00
N SER A 59 -13.95 7.89 17.31
CA SER A 59 -15.17 7.30 16.74
C SER A 59 -14.88 6.28 15.65
N ARG A 60 -13.89 6.54 14.77
CA ARG A 60 -13.43 5.59 13.75
C ARG A 60 -12.72 4.41 14.39
N ALA A 61 -11.79 4.67 15.30
CA ALA A 61 -10.99 3.63 15.95
C ALA A 61 -11.84 2.58 16.70
N ALA A 62 -12.97 3.01 17.27
CA ALA A 62 -13.88 2.12 17.98
C ALA A 62 -14.51 1.05 17.07
N ARG A 63 -14.72 1.34 15.78
CA ARG A 63 -15.48 0.49 14.84
C ARG A 63 -14.62 -0.50 14.07
N LEU A 64 -13.31 -0.26 14.00
CA LEU A 64 -12.40 -1.02 13.14
C LEU A 64 -11.69 -2.14 13.90
N ALA A 65 -11.73 -3.36 13.35
CA ALA A 65 -10.94 -4.50 13.81
C ALA A 65 -9.51 -4.44 13.24
N SER A 66 -9.40 -4.16 11.94
CA SER A 66 -8.13 -4.13 11.23
C SER A 66 -8.20 -3.30 9.94
N PHE A 67 -7.06 -3.12 9.28
CA PHE A 67 -6.98 -2.58 7.93
C PHE A 67 -5.85 -3.23 7.13
N THR A 68 -5.93 -3.15 5.82
CA THR A 68 -4.84 -3.52 4.91
C THR A 68 -4.83 -2.62 3.68
N LEU A 69 -3.67 -2.50 3.03
CA LEU A 69 -3.43 -1.71 1.85
C LEU A 69 -3.24 -2.61 0.64
N THR A 70 -3.73 -2.17 -0.50
CA THR A 70 -3.40 -2.76 -1.80
C THR A 70 -3.07 -1.63 -2.78
N LEU A 71 -2.28 -1.96 -3.80
CA LEU A 71 -2.12 -1.13 -4.98
C LEU A 71 -2.70 -1.95 -6.13
N GLU A 72 -3.92 -1.60 -6.54
CA GLU A 72 -4.66 -2.34 -7.55
C GLU A 72 -4.33 -1.80 -8.94
N GLU A 73 -3.96 -2.68 -9.87
CA GLU A 73 -3.77 -2.30 -11.27
C GLU A 73 -5.13 -2.01 -11.93
N ARG A 74 -5.20 -0.93 -12.69
CA ARG A 74 -6.33 -0.51 -13.51
C ARG A 74 -5.89 -0.43 -14.97
N ASP A 75 -6.85 -0.52 -15.89
CA ASP A 75 -6.61 -0.36 -17.34
C ASP A 75 -5.44 -1.21 -17.87
N GLY A 76 -5.43 -2.50 -17.50
CA GLY A 76 -4.42 -3.45 -17.94
C GLY A 76 -3.01 -3.17 -17.41
N GLY A 77 -2.89 -2.49 -16.27
CA GLY A 77 -1.62 -2.17 -15.61
C GLY A 77 -1.05 -0.80 -15.99
N THR A 78 -1.80 0.00 -16.77
CA THR A 78 -1.38 1.36 -17.16
C THR A 78 -1.64 2.37 -16.05
N ASP A 79 -2.63 2.10 -15.20
CA ASP A 79 -2.93 2.91 -14.02
C ASP A 79 -2.90 2.03 -12.76
N SER A 80 -2.71 2.68 -11.62
CA SER A 80 -2.70 2.02 -10.31
C SER A 80 -3.57 2.81 -9.34
N GLN A 81 -4.34 2.11 -8.52
CA GLN A 81 -5.23 2.69 -7.53
C GLN A 81 -4.79 2.22 -6.13
N PRO A 82 -4.31 3.11 -5.25
CA PRO A 82 -4.14 2.76 -3.85
C PRO A 82 -5.53 2.53 -3.23
N VAL A 83 -5.71 1.39 -2.56
CA VAL A 83 -6.94 1.05 -1.84
C VAL A 83 -6.62 0.72 -0.39
N ILE A 84 -7.34 1.38 0.52
CA ILE A 84 -7.38 1.05 1.94
C ILE A 84 -8.60 0.18 2.17
N HIS A 85 -8.36 -1.05 2.60
CA HIS A 85 -9.41 -1.95 3.05
C HIS A 85 -9.54 -1.84 4.57
N LEU A 86 -10.75 -1.60 5.04
CA LEU A 86 -11.09 -1.52 6.46
C LEU A 86 -11.93 -2.73 6.84
N GLU A 87 -11.58 -3.38 7.95
CA GLU A 87 -12.38 -4.45 8.53
C GLU A 87 -13.16 -3.91 9.73
N LEU A 88 -14.48 -4.06 9.71
CA LEU A 88 -15.33 -3.76 10.85
C LEU A 88 -15.13 -4.78 11.97
N ARG A 89 -15.39 -4.38 13.21
CA ARG A 89 -15.55 -5.33 14.31
C ARG A 89 -16.74 -6.25 14.09
N GLU A 90 -16.69 -7.44 14.71
CA GLU A 90 -17.73 -8.48 14.57
C GLU A 90 -19.14 -8.00 15.00
N ASP A 91 -19.21 -7.06 15.94
CA ASP A 91 -20.45 -6.48 16.47
C ASP A 91 -20.94 -5.24 15.71
N GLU A 92 -20.20 -4.77 14.71
CA GLU A 92 -20.60 -3.65 13.85
C GLU A 92 -21.46 -4.14 12.69
N SER A 93 -22.61 -3.51 12.48
CA SER A 93 -23.49 -3.78 11.34
C SER A 93 -24.09 -2.49 10.78
N PRO A 94 -23.25 -1.60 10.21
CA PRO A 94 -23.74 -0.35 9.66
C PRO A 94 -24.59 -0.55 8.41
N THR A 95 -25.54 0.35 8.24
CA THR A 95 -26.25 0.56 6.98
C THR A 95 -25.29 0.94 5.85
N ALA A 96 -25.76 0.85 4.60
CA ALA A 96 -24.96 1.23 3.44
C ALA A 96 -24.49 2.70 3.51
N ASP A 97 -25.34 3.60 4.00
CA ASP A 97 -25.03 5.03 4.12
C ASP A 97 -23.96 5.27 5.20
N GLU A 98 -24.09 4.64 6.37
CA GLU A 98 -23.08 4.72 7.45
C GLU A 98 -21.74 4.12 7.01
N ARG A 99 -21.76 3.10 6.17
CA ARG A 99 -20.55 2.51 5.58
C ARG A 99 -19.88 3.46 4.61
N ALA A 100 -20.66 4.11 3.75
CA ALA A 100 -20.14 5.10 2.80
C ALA A 100 -19.61 6.35 3.52
N GLU A 101 -20.25 6.78 4.59
CA GLU A 101 -19.76 7.85 5.46
C GLU A 101 -18.45 7.48 6.15
N LEU A 102 -18.36 6.28 6.73
CA LEU A 102 -17.12 5.78 7.33
C LEU A 102 -15.97 5.73 6.32
N ALA A 103 -16.23 5.31 5.08
CA ALA A 103 -15.22 5.27 4.03
C ALA A 103 -14.70 6.68 3.69
N ARG A 104 -15.61 7.66 3.54
CA ARG A 104 -15.24 9.06 3.26
C ARG A 104 -14.47 9.70 4.42
N ASP A 105 -14.96 9.56 5.64
CA ASP A 105 -14.29 10.10 6.85
C ASP A 105 -12.91 9.46 7.05
N ALA A 106 -12.77 8.15 6.79
CA ALA A 106 -11.48 7.48 6.81
C ALA A 106 -10.52 8.03 5.75
N GLN A 107 -10.99 8.22 4.52
CA GLN A 107 -10.19 8.81 3.44
C GLN A 107 -9.71 10.22 3.81
N GLU A 108 -10.63 11.09 4.23
CA GLU A 108 -10.33 12.47 4.63
C GLU A 108 -9.30 12.52 5.76
N GLY A 109 -9.48 11.71 6.81
CA GLY A 109 -8.54 11.63 7.92
C GLY A 109 -7.15 11.12 7.52
N VAL A 110 -7.07 10.12 6.64
CA VAL A 110 -5.79 9.59 6.16
C VAL A 110 -5.07 10.58 5.26
N VAL A 111 -5.75 11.14 4.26
CA VAL A 111 -5.18 12.14 3.34
C VAL A 111 -4.74 13.38 4.13
N GLY A 112 -5.56 13.86 5.06
CA GLY A 112 -5.22 14.99 5.92
C GLY A 112 -4.02 14.72 6.82
N TYR A 113 -3.91 13.51 7.39
CA TYR A 113 -2.73 13.12 8.17
C TYR A 113 -1.47 13.06 7.31
N LEU A 114 -1.53 12.39 6.15
CA LEU A 114 -0.39 12.23 5.22
C LEU A 114 0.12 13.59 4.73
N ALA A 115 -0.78 14.49 4.31
CA ALA A 115 -0.43 15.85 3.90
C ALA A 115 0.25 16.65 5.01
N ARG A 116 -0.08 16.38 6.27
CA ARG A 116 0.53 17.06 7.42
C ARG A 116 1.91 16.53 7.79
N VAL A 117 2.14 15.22 7.67
CA VAL A 117 3.38 14.58 8.17
C VAL A 117 4.42 14.30 7.09
N SER A 118 4.02 14.25 5.82
CA SER A 118 4.89 13.93 4.70
C SER A 118 4.96 15.11 3.73
N ARG A 119 6.13 15.75 3.67
CA ARG A 119 6.40 16.84 2.71
C ARG A 119 6.24 16.35 1.27
N ASP A 120 6.74 15.16 0.96
CA ASP A 120 6.64 14.57 -0.36
C ASP A 120 5.17 14.38 -0.76
N PHE A 121 4.34 13.87 0.16
CA PHE A 121 2.90 13.71 -0.09
C PHE A 121 2.19 15.06 -0.28
N ALA A 122 2.52 16.06 0.56
CA ALA A 122 1.97 17.41 0.43
C ALA A 122 2.34 18.04 -0.93
N GLN A 123 3.59 17.90 -1.36
CA GLN A 123 4.03 18.39 -2.67
C GLN A 123 3.34 17.64 -3.82
N SER A 124 3.25 16.31 -3.74
CA SER A 124 2.53 15.52 -4.76
C SER A 124 1.05 15.87 -4.85
N LEU A 125 0.40 16.31 -3.75
CA LEU A 125 -0.97 16.83 -3.77
C LEU A 125 -1.09 18.17 -4.50
N GLU A 126 -0.10 19.07 -4.35
CA GLU A 126 -0.05 20.33 -5.09
C GLU A 126 0.14 20.09 -6.59
N GLU A 127 0.96 19.10 -6.95
CA GLU A 127 1.22 18.70 -8.34
C GLU A 127 0.02 17.98 -8.97
N SER A 128 -0.72 17.20 -8.19
CA SER A 128 -1.90 16.47 -8.67
C SER A 128 -2.88 16.13 -7.56
N ALA A 129 -4.15 16.49 -7.75
CA ALA A 129 -5.24 16.06 -6.88
C ALA A 129 -5.40 14.54 -6.83
N ARG A 130 -4.93 13.82 -7.87
CA ARG A 130 -4.96 12.35 -7.94
C ARG A 130 -4.17 11.70 -6.80
N THR A 131 -3.14 12.38 -6.27
CA THR A 131 -2.35 11.88 -5.13
C THR A 131 -3.22 11.59 -3.91
N GLY A 132 -4.27 12.38 -3.67
CA GLY A 132 -5.21 12.21 -2.55
C GLY A 132 -6.39 11.27 -2.86
N ASP A 133 -6.47 10.75 -4.08
CA ASP A 133 -7.54 9.87 -4.52
C ASP A 133 -7.24 8.42 -4.11
N ILE A 134 -7.28 8.22 -2.80
CA ILE A 134 -7.09 6.92 -2.15
C ILE A 134 -8.46 6.31 -1.92
N GLU A 135 -8.72 5.17 -2.56
CA GLU A 135 -10.00 4.48 -2.44
C GLU A 135 -10.09 3.80 -1.07
N VAL A 136 -11.26 3.89 -0.41
CA VAL A 136 -11.50 3.22 0.88
C VAL A 136 -12.66 2.24 0.74
N ARG A 137 -12.43 0.96 1.05
CA ARG A 137 -13.43 -0.10 1.03
C ARG A 137 -13.63 -0.68 2.43
N VAL A 138 -14.86 -0.67 2.91
CA VAL A 138 -15.22 -1.20 4.23
C VAL A 138 -15.83 -2.59 4.10
N HIS A 139 -15.27 -3.56 4.80
CA HIS A 139 -15.62 -4.98 4.78
C HIS A 139 -16.21 -5.39 6.13
N ASP A 140 -17.14 -6.34 6.09
CA ASP A 140 -17.59 -7.00 7.31
C ASP A 140 -16.46 -7.85 7.89
N PHE A 141 -16.57 -8.17 9.18
CA PHE A 141 -15.58 -8.98 9.88
C PHE A 141 -15.31 -10.30 9.17
N GLY A 142 -14.04 -10.61 8.91
CA GLY A 142 -13.62 -11.84 8.23
C GLY A 142 -14.01 -11.93 6.75
N THR A 143 -14.35 -10.82 6.08
CA THR A 143 -14.71 -10.81 4.65
C THR A 143 -13.68 -10.10 3.77
N GLY A 144 -13.79 -10.27 2.45
CA GLY A 144 -12.89 -9.62 1.49
C GLY A 144 -11.42 -10.03 1.70
N PRO A 145 -10.47 -9.08 1.74
CA PRO A 145 -9.04 -9.39 1.96
C PRO A 145 -8.73 -9.96 3.35
N PHE A 146 -9.71 -9.95 4.26
CA PHE A 146 -9.58 -10.45 5.63
C PHE A 146 -10.07 -11.90 5.80
N ALA A 147 -10.66 -12.49 4.76
CA ALA A 147 -11.17 -13.87 4.79
C ALA A 147 -10.08 -14.95 4.92
N VAL A 148 -8.80 -14.60 4.75
CA VAL A 148 -7.68 -15.55 4.87
C VAL A 148 -7.31 -15.74 6.34
N GLU A 149 -7.29 -16.99 6.82
CA GLU A 149 -6.89 -17.36 8.18
C GLU A 149 -5.49 -16.83 8.52
N ASN A 150 -5.43 -15.67 9.19
CA ASN A 150 -4.19 -15.13 9.74
C ASN A 150 -3.88 -15.86 11.06
N THR A 151 -3.46 -17.12 10.97
CA THR A 151 -2.96 -17.94 12.11
C THR A 151 -1.67 -17.37 12.74
N LYS A 152 -1.16 -16.24 12.25
CA LYS A 152 -0.02 -15.53 12.81
C LYS A 152 -0.52 -14.26 13.48
N LEU A 153 -0.07 -14.02 14.71
CA LEU A 153 -0.26 -12.79 15.48
C LEU A 153 0.34 -11.52 14.81
N LYS A 154 0.77 -11.58 13.54
CA LYS A 154 1.40 -10.50 12.80
C LYS A 154 0.37 -9.86 11.87
N ARG A 155 0.08 -8.58 12.10
CA ARG A 155 -0.73 -7.77 11.18
C ARG A 155 -0.02 -7.63 9.83
N VAL A 156 -0.71 -7.94 8.75
CA VAL A 156 -0.22 -7.82 7.38
C VAL A 156 -0.94 -6.64 6.73
N TYR A 157 -0.23 -5.53 6.63
CA TYR A 157 -0.81 -4.27 6.14
C TYR A 157 -0.71 -4.07 4.63
N LEU A 158 -0.07 -4.97 3.88
CA LEU A 158 -0.02 -4.93 2.42
C LEU A 158 -0.37 -6.31 1.86
N GLN A 159 -1.36 -6.34 0.98
CA GLN A 159 -1.73 -7.54 0.22
C GLN A 159 -1.54 -7.31 -1.27
N LYS A 160 -1.33 -8.40 -2.02
CA LYS A 160 -1.41 -8.34 -3.48
C LYS A 160 -2.87 -8.18 -3.86
N GLY A 161 -3.17 -7.24 -4.75
CA GLY A 161 -4.51 -7.12 -5.33
C GLY A 161 -4.92 -8.41 -6.07
N PRO A 162 -6.23 -8.63 -6.28
CA PRO A 162 -6.69 -9.72 -7.13
C PRO A 162 -6.12 -9.55 -8.55
N ALA A 163 -5.62 -10.65 -9.12
CA ALA A 163 -5.14 -10.71 -10.50
C ALA A 163 -6.31 -10.80 -11.50
#